data_AF-A0A327WY47-F1
#
_entry.id   AF-A0A327WY47-F1
#
_cell.length_a   1.000
_cell.length_b   1.000
_cell.length_c   1.000
_cell.angle_alpha   90.00
_cell.angle_beta   90.00
_cell.angle_gamma   90.00
#
_symmetry.space_group_name_H-M   'P 1'
#
loop_
_entity.id
_entity.type
_entity.pdbx_description
1 polymer ?
#
loop_
_entity_poly.entity_id
_entity_poly.type
_entity_poly.pdbx_seq_one_letter_code
_entity_poly.pdbx_strand_id
1 'polypeptide(L)'
;MTKSDVDEILVQLYLRLNGYFTSGFIVHSDDWGQARTEVDCIAVRHPHYREPERQIEPSEFLGANDGKIDLILCEVKHDPERISFNETWKNDPSALISILRWSGLFPEGKLNSLASDLRPLLLDGVDANSSMKGLVENEVRIRALMCCPLANAEDTDHWRLSGSEIISYFRKCFNPEERRDSCSTRYNFQQWGCTFAPIVRYIKDSDRMISSEQSIQDLYGIFDVA
;
A
#
# COMPACT_ATOMS: atom_id res chain seq x y z
N MET A 1 1.10 -8.08 -18.27
CA MET A 1 1.37 -7.64 -16.89
C MET A 1 2.88 -7.63 -16.71
N THR A 2 3.42 -6.72 -15.93
CA THR A 2 4.84 -6.69 -15.53
C THR A 2 4.99 -7.17 -14.08
N LYS A 3 6.22 -7.39 -13.61
CA LYS A 3 6.44 -7.64 -12.18
C LYS A 3 6.00 -6.46 -11.30
N SER A 4 6.20 -5.23 -11.78
CA SER A 4 5.72 -4.01 -11.09
C SER A 4 4.21 -4.05 -10.90
N ASP A 5 3.46 -4.41 -11.95
CA ASP A 5 2.00 -4.51 -11.86
C ASP A 5 1.59 -5.56 -10.80
N VAL A 6 2.32 -6.69 -10.70
CA VAL A 6 2.05 -7.71 -9.66
C VAL A 6 2.34 -7.13 -8.28
N ASP A 7 3.45 -6.43 -8.10
CA ASP A 7 3.83 -5.78 -6.84
C ASP A 7 2.77 -4.76 -6.40
N GLU A 8 2.24 -3.96 -7.31
CA GLU A 8 1.14 -3.02 -7.05
C GLU A 8 -0.13 -3.74 -6.60
N ILE A 9 -0.51 -4.83 -7.27
CA ILE A 9 -1.69 -5.63 -6.90
C ILE A 9 -1.51 -6.22 -5.49
N LEU A 10 -0.31 -6.66 -5.14
CA LEU A 10 -0.01 -7.18 -3.80
C LEU A 10 -0.18 -6.11 -2.72
N VAL A 11 0.34 -4.91 -2.97
CA VAL A 11 0.21 -3.76 -2.06
C VAL A 11 -1.26 -3.36 -1.90
N GLN A 12 -2.01 -3.28 -3.01
CA GLN A 12 -3.44 -2.95 -2.98
C GLN A 12 -4.25 -3.99 -2.19
N LEU A 13 -4.00 -5.29 -2.42
CA LEU A 13 -4.67 -6.34 -1.65
C LEU A 13 -4.30 -6.29 -0.17
N TYR A 14 -3.04 -6.03 0.16
CA TYR A 14 -2.58 -5.85 1.54
C TYR A 14 -3.32 -4.71 2.23
N LEU A 15 -3.37 -3.52 1.63
CA LEU A 15 -4.05 -2.36 2.18
C LEU A 15 -5.57 -2.60 2.27
N ARG A 16 -6.17 -3.24 1.27
CA ARG A 16 -7.59 -3.62 1.30
C ARG A 16 -7.91 -4.55 2.47
N LEU A 17 -7.10 -5.57 2.70
CA LEU A 17 -7.26 -6.47 3.85
C LEU A 17 -6.97 -5.78 5.20
N ASN A 18 -6.45 -4.55 5.19
CA ASN A 18 -6.26 -3.72 6.36
C ASN A 18 -7.33 -2.62 6.53
N GLY A 19 -8.38 -2.66 5.70
CA GLY A 19 -9.53 -1.75 5.79
C GLY A 19 -9.39 -0.46 4.97
N TYR A 20 -8.45 -0.42 4.03
CA TYR A 20 -8.28 0.72 3.14
C TYR A 20 -9.08 0.56 1.85
N PHE A 21 -9.63 1.66 1.37
CA PHE A 21 -10.00 1.83 -0.03
C PHE A 21 -8.75 2.24 -0.81
N THR A 22 -8.46 1.57 -1.92
CA THR A 22 -7.23 1.77 -2.70
C THR A 22 -7.55 2.18 -4.14
N SER A 23 -6.72 3.03 -4.72
CA SER A 23 -6.75 3.37 -6.14
C SER A 23 -5.37 3.81 -6.62
N GLY A 24 -4.99 3.47 -7.85
CA GLY A 24 -3.94 4.20 -8.54
C GLY A 24 -4.45 5.59 -8.99
N PHE A 25 -3.54 6.53 -9.27
CA PHE A 25 -3.92 7.85 -9.77
C PHE A 25 -2.90 8.41 -10.76
N ILE A 26 -3.38 8.82 -11.94
CA ILE A 26 -2.55 9.50 -12.94
C ILE A 26 -2.68 11.01 -12.71
N VAL A 27 -1.56 11.66 -12.37
CA VAL A 27 -1.52 13.11 -12.22
C VAL A 27 -1.37 13.72 -13.61
N HIS A 28 -2.45 14.32 -14.12
CA HIS A 28 -2.44 14.96 -15.44
C HIS A 28 -1.48 16.15 -15.49
N SER A 29 -0.72 16.27 -16.59
CA SER A 29 0.01 17.49 -16.93
C SER A 29 -0.88 18.42 -17.77
N ASP A 30 -0.44 19.67 -17.93
CA ASP A 30 -1.08 20.63 -18.83
C ASP A 30 -0.73 20.36 -20.31
N ASP A 31 0.29 19.53 -20.55
CA ASP A 31 0.73 19.12 -21.88
C ASP A 31 -0.12 17.97 -22.41
N TRP A 32 -0.69 18.16 -23.60
CA TRP A 32 -1.60 17.19 -24.21
C TRP A 32 -0.94 15.82 -24.39
N GLY A 33 -1.60 14.77 -23.89
CA GLY A 33 -1.16 13.39 -24.02
C GLY A 33 -0.01 13.00 -23.10
N GLN A 34 0.37 13.85 -22.14
CA GLN A 34 1.39 13.56 -21.14
C GLN A 34 0.77 13.45 -19.74
N ALA A 35 1.42 12.69 -18.88
CA ALA A 35 1.17 12.70 -17.45
C ALA A 35 2.32 13.44 -16.75
N ARG A 36 2.00 14.18 -15.69
CA ARG A 36 3.01 14.83 -14.83
C ARG A 36 3.74 13.76 -14.01
N THR A 37 2.98 12.83 -13.43
CA THR A 37 3.45 11.67 -12.68
C THR A 37 2.28 10.71 -12.47
N GLU A 38 2.54 9.59 -11.82
CA GLU A 38 1.54 8.64 -11.37
C GLU A 38 1.71 8.34 -9.88
N VAL A 39 0.66 7.78 -9.30
CA VAL A 39 0.64 7.22 -7.96
C VAL A 39 0.18 5.80 -8.05
N ASP A 40 1.09 4.88 -7.72
CA ASP A 40 0.88 3.44 -7.79
C ASP A 40 -0.29 3.00 -6.90
N CYS A 41 -0.37 3.56 -5.69
CA CYS A 41 -1.52 3.35 -4.82
C CYS A 41 -1.74 4.52 -3.84
N ILE A 42 -2.93 5.09 -3.86
CA ILE A 42 -3.48 5.95 -2.81
C ILE A 42 -4.45 5.10 -1.99
N ALA A 43 -4.27 5.10 -0.67
CA ALA A 43 -5.08 4.32 0.24
C ALA A 43 -5.72 5.19 1.32
N VAL A 44 -7.03 5.02 1.53
CA VAL A 44 -7.78 5.74 2.57
C VAL A 44 -8.47 4.78 3.52
N ARG A 45 -8.23 4.94 4.83
CA ARG A 45 -8.95 4.24 5.90
C ARG A 45 -9.69 5.24 6.78
N HIS A 46 -10.98 5.01 7.01
CA HIS A 46 -11.81 5.92 7.80
C HIS A 46 -11.69 5.67 9.33
N PRO A 47 -11.96 6.69 10.17
CA PRO A 47 -11.85 6.65 11.64
C PRO A 47 -12.49 5.46 12.34
N HIS A 48 -13.64 5.03 11.80
CA HIS A 48 -14.51 4.04 12.43
C HIS A 48 -14.56 2.74 11.64
N TYR A 49 -13.60 2.50 10.74
CA TYR A 49 -13.48 1.21 10.07
C TYR A 49 -13.42 0.09 11.11
N ARG A 50 -14.33 -0.88 10.97
CA ARG A 50 -14.39 -2.12 11.76
C ARG A 50 -14.99 -3.23 10.91
N GLU A 51 -14.42 -4.42 11.03
CA GLU A 51 -14.93 -5.66 10.42
C GLU A 51 -14.77 -6.81 11.43
N PRO A 52 -15.51 -6.78 12.55
CA PRO A 52 -15.30 -7.71 13.68
C PRO A 52 -15.46 -9.18 13.27
N GLU A 53 -16.26 -9.45 12.24
CA GLU A 53 -16.52 -10.80 11.71
C GLU A 53 -15.22 -11.48 11.27
N ARG A 54 -14.22 -10.71 10.86
CA ARG A 54 -12.92 -11.22 10.41
C ARG A 54 -12.08 -11.79 11.53
N GLN A 55 -12.31 -11.43 12.80
CA GLN A 55 -11.53 -11.92 13.94
C GLN A 55 -10.01 -11.86 13.71
N ILE A 56 -9.56 -10.82 13.02
CA ILE A 56 -8.15 -10.47 12.82
C ILE A 56 -8.06 -8.95 12.78
N GLU A 57 -7.16 -8.42 13.60
CA GLU A 57 -6.88 -6.99 13.64
C GLU A 57 -6.07 -6.56 12.41
N PRO A 58 -6.13 -5.28 12.02
CA PRO A 58 -5.19 -4.72 11.06
C PRO A 58 -3.74 -5.01 11.46
N SER A 59 -2.86 -5.14 10.48
CA SER A 59 -1.44 -5.35 10.71
C SER A 59 -0.85 -4.25 11.59
N GLU A 60 -0.06 -4.67 12.58
CA GLU A 60 0.71 -3.79 13.46
C GLU A 60 1.67 -2.89 12.67
N PHE A 61 2.16 -3.36 11.52
CA PHE A 61 3.00 -2.58 10.60
C PHE A 61 2.36 -1.25 10.20
N LEU A 62 1.03 -1.22 10.01
CA LEU A 62 0.30 -0.02 9.63
C LEU A 62 0.01 0.93 10.80
N GLY A 63 0.21 0.46 12.02
CA GLY A 63 -0.08 1.19 13.25
C GLY A 63 -1.57 1.45 13.49
N ALA A 64 -1.86 1.92 14.71
CA ALA A 64 -3.20 2.32 15.11
C ALA A 64 -3.68 3.53 14.31
N ASN A 65 -5.00 3.62 14.09
CA ASN A 65 -5.63 4.73 13.37
C ASN A 65 -6.06 5.88 14.31
N ASP A 66 -6.10 5.67 15.62
CA ASP A 66 -6.43 6.66 16.66
C ASP A 66 -7.62 7.59 16.34
N GLY A 67 -8.67 7.04 15.70
CA GLY A 67 -9.88 7.77 15.33
C GLY A 67 -9.71 8.78 14.18
N LYS A 68 -8.62 8.71 13.42
CA LYS A 68 -8.33 9.63 12.30
C LYS A 68 -8.69 9.02 10.94
N ILE A 69 -8.85 9.86 9.94
CA ILE A 69 -8.76 9.39 8.54
C ILE A 69 -7.28 9.15 8.25
N ASP A 70 -6.94 7.98 7.71
CA ASP A 70 -5.58 7.63 7.32
C ASP A 70 -5.48 7.70 5.80
N LEU A 71 -4.69 8.64 5.28
CA LEU A 71 -4.32 8.74 3.87
C LEU A 71 -2.88 8.26 3.71
N ILE A 72 -2.67 7.21 2.92
CA ILE A 72 -1.33 6.72 2.55
C ILE A 72 -1.12 6.95 1.06
N LEU A 73 0.01 7.57 0.73
CA LEU A 73 0.54 7.66 -0.63
C LEU A 73 1.63 6.60 -0.77
N CYS A 74 1.41 5.61 -1.64
CA CYS A 74 2.31 4.49 -1.84
C CYS A 74 3.07 4.64 -3.16
N GLU A 75 4.38 4.46 -3.09
CA GLU A 75 5.24 4.18 -4.24
C GLU A 75 5.66 2.70 -4.17
N VAL A 76 5.58 2.00 -5.29
CA VAL A 76 5.94 0.60 -5.42
C VAL A 76 7.21 0.47 -6.28
N LYS A 77 8.20 -0.26 -5.76
CA LYS A 77 9.47 -0.53 -6.43
C LYS A 77 9.71 -2.03 -6.50
N HIS A 78 10.07 -2.48 -7.70
CA HIS A 78 10.47 -3.86 -7.91
C HIS A 78 11.94 -4.11 -7.54
N ASP A 79 12.82 -3.17 -7.89
CA ASP A 79 14.27 -3.31 -7.73
C ASP A 79 14.71 -2.88 -6.31
N PRO A 80 15.21 -3.80 -5.47
CA PRO A 80 15.64 -3.48 -4.12
C PRO A 80 16.90 -2.61 -4.05
N GLU A 81 17.67 -2.50 -5.14
CA GLU A 81 18.85 -1.62 -5.19
C GLU A 81 18.49 -0.16 -5.54
N ARG A 82 17.23 0.09 -5.96
CA ARG A 82 16.76 1.39 -6.45
C ARG A 82 15.44 1.79 -5.79
N ILE A 83 15.50 1.94 -4.47
CA ILE A 83 14.34 2.29 -3.65
C ILE A 83 14.37 3.78 -3.33
N SER A 84 13.55 4.54 -4.05
CA SER A 84 13.29 5.95 -3.75
C SER A 84 11.91 6.36 -4.24
N PHE A 85 11.33 7.38 -3.63
CA PHE A 85 10.08 7.97 -4.14
C PHE A 85 10.31 8.63 -5.49
N ASN A 86 9.26 8.70 -6.31
CA ASN A 86 9.28 9.36 -7.60
C ASN A 86 9.87 10.79 -7.49
N GLU A 87 10.85 11.10 -8.35
CA GLU A 87 11.52 12.42 -8.35
C GLU A 87 10.53 13.57 -8.53
N THR A 88 9.45 13.37 -9.29
CA THR A 88 8.42 14.40 -9.45
C THR A 88 7.71 14.70 -8.13
N TRP A 89 7.47 13.71 -7.28
CA TRP A 89 6.88 13.96 -5.96
C TRP A 89 7.84 14.70 -5.03
N LYS A 90 9.14 14.40 -5.15
CA LYS A 90 10.19 15.04 -4.36
C LYS A 90 10.47 16.48 -4.80
N ASN A 91 10.27 16.81 -6.07
CA ASN A 91 10.76 18.07 -6.65
C ASN A 91 9.68 18.99 -7.25
N ASP A 92 8.49 18.49 -7.57
CA ASP A 92 7.37 19.28 -8.08
C ASP A 92 6.22 19.35 -7.07
N PRO A 93 6.07 20.46 -6.33
CA PRO A 93 4.96 20.65 -5.40
C PRO A 93 3.57 20.48 -6.05
N SER A 94 3.44 20.77 -7.36
CA SER A 94 2.18 20.67 -8.10
C SER A 94 1.68 19.24 -8.19
N ALA A 95 2.58 18.25 -8.18
CA ALA A 95 2.21 16.84 -8.13
C ALA A 95 1.51 16.50 -6.82
N LEU A 96 2.12 16.83 -5.68
CA LEU A 96 1.54 16.60 -4.35
C LEU A 96 0.23 17.38 -4.16
N ILE A 97 0.17 18.63 -4.62
CA ILE A 97 -1.08 19.42 -4.57
C ILE A 97 -2.18 18.72 -5.36
N SER A 98 -1.88 18.18 -6.54
CA SER A 98 -2.87 17.47 -7.37
C SER A 98 -3.36 16.18 -6.70
N ILE A 99 -2.46 15.42 -6.07
CA ILE A 99 -2.78 14.22 -5.30
C ILE A 99 -3.67 14.57 -4.10
N LEU A 100 -3.27 15.57 -3.31
CA LEU A 100 -4.03 16.03 -2.14
C LEU A 100 -5.41 16.57 -2.55
N ARG A 101 -5.49 17.33 -3.66
CA ARG A 101 -6.76 17.78 -4.22
C ARG A 101 -7.65 16.60 -4.63
N TRP A 102 -7.09 15.63 -5.35
CA TRP A 102 -7.82 14.45 -5.81
C TRP A 102 -8.36 13.60 -4.66
N SER A 103 -7.63 13.51 -3.54
CA SER A 103 -8.10 12.82 -2.33
C SER A 103 -9.40 13.41 -1.76
N GLY A 104 -9.67 14.69 -2.01
CA GLY A 104 -10.86 15.40 -1.54
C GLY A 104 -10.92 15.61 -0.02
N LEU A 105 -9.83 15.36 0.71
CA LEU A 105 -9.81 15.41 2.19
C LEU A 105 -9.51 16.80 2.75
N PHE A 106 -9.03 17.73 1.92
CA PHE A 106 -8.53 19.04 2.37
C PHE A 106 -9.13 20.19 1.56
N PRO A 107 -9.37 21.36 2.17
CA PRO A 107 -9.79 22.54 1.44
C PRO A 107 -8.66 23.11 0.57
N GLU A 108 -9.01 23.71 -0.57
CA GLU A 108 -8.06 24.23 -1.57
C GLU A 108 -7.00 25.17 -0.95
N GLY A 109 -7.40 26.03 -0.01
CA GLY A 109 -6.50 26.96 0.67
C GLY A 109 -5.40 26.32 1.55
N LYS A 110 -5.49 25.02 1.84
CA LYS A 110 -4.51 24.27 2.64
C LYS A 110 -3.54 23.43 1.82
N LEU A 111 -3.82 23.19 0.55
CA LEU A 111 -3.07 22.22 -0.25
C LEU A 111 -1.58 22.58 -0.39
N ASN A 112 -1.27 23.88 -0.58
CA ASN A 112 0.11 24.33 -0.72
C ASN A 112 0.95 24.09 0.55
N SER A 113 0.40 24.44 1.72
CA SER A 113 1.11 24.21 2.99
C SER A 113 1.27 22.72 3.27
N LEU A 114 0.21 21.93 3.05
CA LEU A 114 0.26 20.48 3.24
C LEU A 114 1.25 19.80 2.30
N ALA A 115 1.31 20.19 1.03
CA ALA A 115 2.31 19.67 0.10
C ALA A 115 3.74 20.02 0.54
N SER A 116 3.95 21.23 1.05
CA SER A 116 5.24 21.66 1.61
C SER A 116 5.63 20.85 2.84
N ASP A 117 4.68 20.57 3.74
CA ASP A 117 4.92 19.84 4.98
C ASP A 117 5.06 18.32 4.77
N LEU A 118 4.41 17.79 3.73
CA LEU A 118 4.48 16.39 3.33
C LEU A 118 5.79 16.05 2.60
N ARG A 119 6.31 16.99 1.79
CA ARG A 119 7.51 16.78 0.97
C ARG A 119 8.72 16.22 1.74
N PRO A 120 9.06 16.72 2.95
CA PRO A 120 10.14 16.14 3.75
C PRO A 120 10.01 14.64 4.00
N LEU A 121 8.80 14.07 4.07
CA LEU A 121 8.58 12.64 4.31
C LEU A 121 8.89 11.76 3.09
N LEU A 122 9.11 12.37 1.92
CA LEU A 122 9.39 11.71 0.65
C LEU A 122 10.87 11.73 0.28
N LEU A 123 11.68 12.49 1.00
CA LEU A 123 13.12 12.61 0.73
C LEU A 123 13.86 11.36 1.20
N ASP A 124 14.96 11.05 0.53
CA ASP A 124 15.79 9.89 0.89
C ASP A 124 16.44 10.11 2.27
N GLY A 125 16.53 9.05 3.09
CA GLY A 125 17.16 9.09 4.43
C GLY A 125 16.26 9.59 5.57
N VAL A 126 14.96 9.75 5.32
CA VAL A 126 13.95 10.03 6.36
C VAL A 126 13.75 8.80 7.22
N ASP A 127 13.84 8.96 8.54
CA ASP A 127 13.66 7.84 9.45
C ASP A 127 12.26 7.21 9.32
N ALA A 128 12.21 5.88 9.38
CA ALA A 128 10.97 5.12 9.24
C ALA A 128 9.87 5.55 10.22
N ASN A 129 10.22 5.98 11.44
CA ASN A 129 9.22 6.40 12.42
C ASN A 129 8.54 7.70 12.02
N SER A 130 9.27 8.65 11.41
CA SER A 130 8.69 9.89 10.89
C SER A 130 7.72 9.61 9.74
N SER A 131 8.10 8.76 8.77
CA SER A 131 7.19 8.35 7.69
C SER A 131 5.95 7.61 8.22
N MET A 132 6.12 6.74 9.21
CA MET A 132 5.02 5.98 9.82
C MET A 132 4.08 6.87 10.64
N LYS A 133 4.59 7.88 11.35
CA LYS A 133 3.77 8.87 12.08
C LYS A 133 3.03 9.79 11.12
N GLY A 134 3.69 10.21 10.06
CA GLY A 134 3.16 11.12 9.06
C GLY A 134 2.87 12.52 9.57
N LEU A 135 2.20 13.28 8.71
CA LEU A 135 1.64 14.59 9.00
C LEU A 135 0.19 14.43 9.46
N VAL A 136 -0.26 15.24 10.43
CA VAL A 136 -1.67 15.28 10.84
C VAL A 136 -2.24 16.68 10.64
N GLU A 137 -3.34 16.77 9.89
CA GLU A 137 -4.10 18.00 9.68
C GLU A 137 -5.60 17.68 9.77
N ASN A 138 -6.33 18.38 10.64
CA ASN A 138 -7.79 18.27 10.79
C ASN A 138 -8.31 16.82 10.88
N GLU A 139 -7.75 16.01 11.79
CA GLU A 139 -8.08 14.58 11.96
C GLU A 139 -7.76 13.68 10.76
N VAL A 140 -6.99 14.16 9.78
CA VAL A 140 -6.43 13.35 8.69
C VAL A 140 -4.95 13.17 8.92
N ARG A 141 -4.51 11.91 9.01
CA ARG A 141 -3.10 11.53 9.01
C ARG A 141 -2.67 11.21 7.58
N ILE A 142 -1.64 11.88 7.09
CA ILE A 142 -1.07 11.69 5.75
C ILE A 142 0.29 11.03 5.89
N ARG A 143 0.52 9.93 5.19
CA ARG A 143 1.76 9.15 5.29
C ARG A 143 2.27 8.79 3.89
N ALA A 144 3.58 8.69 3.77
CA ALA A 144 4.23 8.15 2.60
C ALA A 144 4.72 6.74 2.92
N LEU A 145 4.34 5.77 2.10
CA LEU A 145 4.73 4.37 2.25
C LEU A 145 5.54 3.94 1.03
N MET A 146 6.77 3.48 1.28
CA MET A 146 7.56 2.82 0.24
C MET A 146 7.23 1.34 0.25
N CYS A 147 6.97 0.75 -0.91
CA CYS A 147 6.70 -0.68 -1.04
C CYS A 147 7.76 -1.32 -1.92
N CYS A 148 8.41 -2.38 -1.45
CA CYS A 148 9.29 -3.19 -2.29
C CYS A 148 9.20 -4.64 -1.84
N PRO A 149 8.40 -5.49 -2.52
CA PRO A 149 8.19 -6.87 -2.10
C PRO A 149 9.46 -7.71 -2.04
N LEU A 150 10.47 -7.39 -2.87
CA LEU A 150 11.77 -8.07 -2.90
C LEU A 150 12.81 -7.49 -1.93
N ALA A 151 12.53 -6.36 -1.26
CA ALA A 151 13.45 -5.79 -0.30
C ALA A 151 13.53 -6.62 1.00
N ASN A 152 14.70 -6.60 1.62
CA ASN A 152 14.87 -7.14 2.97
C ASN A 152 14.08 -6.28 3.99
N ALA A 153 13.39 -6.94 4.92
CA ALA A 153 12.61 -6.31 5.97
C ALA A 153 13.47 -5.59 7.03
N GLU A 154 14.75 -5.93 7.14
CA GLU A 154 15.69 -5.33 8.11
C GLU A 154 16.25 -3.98 7.67
N ASP A 155 16.00 -3.56 6.43
CA ASP A 155 16.41 -2.24 5.95
C ASP A 155 15.45 -1.16 6.48
N THR A 156 16.00 -0.23 7.27
CA THR A 156 15.25 0.76 8.06
C THR A 156 15.24 2.16 7.47
N ASP A 157 15.87 2.38 6.31
CA ASP A 157 16.09 3.74 5.79
C ASP A 157 14.78 4.45 5.42
N HIS A 158 13.66 3.71 5.33
CA HIS A 158 12.29 4.23 5.20
C HIS A 158 11.26 3.31 5.85
N TRP A 159 10.06 3.84 6.12
CA TRP A 159 8.90 3.00 6.43
C TRP A 159 8.53 2.19 5.18
N ARG A 160 8.93 0.92 5.16
CA ARG A 160 8.92 0.08 3.97
C ARG A 160 8.08 -1.17 4.14
N LEU A 161 7.12 -1.37 3.23
CA LEU A 161 6.34 -2.59 3.15
C LEU A 161 7.09 -3.63 2.29
N SER A 162 7.51 -4.72 2.93
CA SER A 162 8.23 -5.83 2.28
C SER A 162 7.32 -7.01 1.96
N GLY A 163 7.79 -7.91 1.09
CA GLY A 163 7.05 -9.13 0.75
C GLY A 163 6.87 -10.05 1.95
N SER A 164 7.80 -10.01 2.92
CA SER A 164 7.68 -10.78 4.16
C SER A 164 6.43 -10.40 4.96
N GLU A 165 6.19 -9.10 5.13
CA GLU A 165 5.01 -8.56 5.82
C GLU A 165 3.72 -8.84 5.02
N ILE A 166 3.74 -8.61 3.70
CA ILE A 166 2.59 -8.86 2.82
C ILE A 166 2.14 -10.32 2.91
N ILE A 167 3.05 -11.26 2.66
CA ILE A 167 2.75 -12.70 2.62
C ILE A 167 2.35 -13.21 4.01
N SER A 168 3.03 -12.75 5.07
CA SER A 168 2.69 -13.09 6.46
C SER A 168 1.25 -12.68 6.78
N TYR A 169 0.87 -11.43 6.47
CA TYR A 169 -0.48 -10.94 6.74
C TYR A 169 -1.55 -11.62 5.86
N PHE A 170 -1.25 -11.92 4.59
CA PHE A 170 -2.13 -12.73 3.74
C PHE A 170 -2.39 -14.11 4.32
N ARG A 171 -1.35 -14.80 4.81
CA ARG A 171 -1.49 -16.12 5.44
C ARG A 171 -2.35 -16.01 6.71
N LYS A 172 -2.12 -15.00 7.56
CA LYS A 172 -2.99 -14.75 8.72
C LYS A 172 -4.45 -14.53 8.29
N CYS A 173 -4.69 -13.82 7.20
CA CYS A 173 -6.04 -13.55 6.70
C CYS A 173 -6.73 -14.80 6.14
N PHE A 174 -6.06 -15.56 5.29
CA PHE A 174 -6.66 -16.62 4.47
C PHE A 174 -6.48 -18.02 5.03
N ASN A 175 -5.41 -18.25 5.78
CA ASN A 175 -5.04 -19.53 6.40
C ASN A 175 -4.87 -19.34 7.92
N PRO A 176 -5.93 -19.05 8.67
CA PRO A 176 -5.82 -18.93 10.12
C PRO A 176 -5.44 -20.29 10.73
N GLU A 177 -4.71 -20.28 11.86
CA GLU A 177 -4.38 -21.49 12.62
C GLU A 177 -5.63 -22.17 13.17
N GLU A 178 -6.55 -21.35 13.68
CA GLU A 178 -7.84 -21.79 14.18
C GLU A 178 -8.97 -21.31 13.28
N ARG A 179 -10.04 -22.10 13.20
CA ARG A 179 -11.23 -21.69 12.47
C ARG A 179 -11.88 -20.53 13.21
N ARG A 180 -12.13 -19.44 12.48
CA ARG A 180 -12.90 -18.29 12.96
C ARG A 180 -14.38 -18.60 13.03
N ASP A 181 -15.09 -18.01 13.98
CA ASP A 181 -16.51 -18.27 14.19
C ASP A 181 -17.37 -17.71 13.06
N SER A 182 -17.06 -16.50 12.60
CA SER A 182 -17.90 -15.69 11.70
C SER A 182 -17.32 -15.49 10.30
N CYS A 183 -16.02 -15.68 10.08
CA CYS A 183 -15.38 -15.49 8.78
C CYS A 183 -14.95 -16.83 8.16
N SER A 184 -15.69 -17.26 7.13
CA SER A 184 -15.34 -18.45 6.36
C SER A 184 -14.20 -18.14 5.40
N THR A 185 -12.99 -18.63 5.62
CA THR A 185 -11.91 -18.45 4.64
C THR A 185 -12.12 -19.26 3.34
N ARG A 186 -13.26 -19.95 3.17
CA ARG A 186 -13.61 -20.79 2.01
C ARG A 186 -14.51 -20.11 0.97
N TYR A 187 -14.60 -18.78 0.99
CA TYR A 187 -15.38 -18.01 -0.01
C TYR A 187 -14.99 -18.33 -1.47
N ASN A 188 -15.96 -18.17 -2.37
CA ASN A 188 -15.79 -18.36 -3.81
C ASN A 188 -14.78 -17.34 -4.36
N PHE A 189 -13.79 -17.82 -5.12
CA PHE A 189 -12.77 -16.99 -5.75
C PHE A 189 -13.32 -15.88 -6.67
N GLN A 190 -14.51 -16.07 -7.24
CA GLN A 190 -15.15 -15.05 -8.09
C GLN A 190 -15.39 -13.71 -7.37
N GLN A 191 -15.55 -13.74 -6.03
CA GLN A 191 -15.75 -12.52 -5.24
C GLN A 191 -14.49 -11.65 -5.14
N TRP A 192 -13.32 -12.20 -5.48
CA TRP A 192 -12.03 -11.48 -5.48
C TRP A 192 -11.74 -10.81 -6.83
N GLY A 193 -12.56 -11.06 -7.86
CA GLY A 193 -12.34 -10.57 -9.22
C GLY A 193 -11.13 -11.23 -9.89
N CYS A 194 -10.91 -10.92 -11.17
CA CYS A 194 -9.79 -11.49 -11.94
C CYS A 194 -8.41 -11.05 -11.41
N THR A 195 -8.33 -9.87 -10.80
CA THR A 195 -7.08 -9.29 -10.28
C THR A 195 -6.58 -10.02 -9.03
N PHE A 196 -7.41 -10.18 -7.99
CA PHE A 196 -6.94 -10.75 -6.71
C PHE A 196 -7.15 -12.26 -6.58
N ALA A 197 -8.05 -12.87 -7.36
CA ALA A 197 -8.34 -14.30 -7.26
C ALA A 197 -7.10 -15.21 -7.43
N PRO A 198 -6.17 -14.96 -8.38
CA PRO A 198 -4.97 -15.79 -8.51
C PRO A 198 -4.10 -15.77 -7.25
N ILE A 199 -3.88 -14.59 -6.65
CA ILE A 199 -3.10 -14.42 -5.43
C ILE A 199 -3.77 -15.15 -4.26
N VAL A 200 -5.07 -14.93 -4.06
CA VAL A 200 -5.81 -15.56 -2.95
C VAL A 200 -5.82 -17.08 -3.08
N ARG A 201 -5.92 -17.61 -4.31
CA ARG A 201 -5.81 -19.06 -4.56
C ARG A 201 -4.43 -19.58 -4.19
N TYR A 202 -3.38 -18.94 -4.70
CA TYR A 202 -2.01 -19.31 -4.37
C TYR A 202 -1.78 -19.34 -2.86
N ILE A 203 -2.15 -18.27 -2.14
CA ILE A 203 -1.94 -18.23 -0.69
C ILE A 203 -2.68 -19.36 0.02
N LYS A 204 -3.93 -19.66 -0.35
CA LYS A 204 -4.71 -20.74 0.28
C LYS A 204 -4.16 -22.14 0.01
N ASP A 205 -3.58 -22.35 -1.17
CA ASP A 205 -3.06 -23.65 -1.58
C ASP A 205 -1.57 -23.84 -1.20
N SER A 206 -0.85 -22.75 -0.96
CA SER A 206 0.58 -22.77 -0.62
C SER A 206 0.87 -23.36 0.75
N ASP A 207 1.98 -24.10 0.86
CA ASP A 207 2.52 -24.54 2.14
C ASP A 207 3.03 -23.32 2.94
N ARG A 208 2.69 -23.27 4.23
CA ARG A 208 3.15 -22.21 5.15
C ARG A 208 4.67 -22.18 5.29
N MET A 209 5.36 -23.27 4.97
CA MET A 209 6.82 -23.37 5.01
C MET A 209 7.53 -22.69 3.83
N ILE A 210 6.81 -22.29 2.79
CA ILE A 210 7.39 -21.57 1.65
C ILE A 210 7.82 -20.17 2.12
N SER A 211 9.05 -19.76 1.78
CA SER A 211 9.56 -18.43 2.11
C SER A 211 8.75 -17.35 1.40
N SER A 212 8.72 -16.14 1.95
CA SER A 212 8.02 -15.03 1.31
C SER A 212 8.65 -14.67 -0.03
N GLU A 213 9.98 -14.74 -0.16
CA GLU A 213 10.67 -14.51 -1.43
C GLU A 213 10.23 -15.51 -2.51
N GLN A 214 10.22 -16.82 -2.20
CA GLN A 214 9.73 -17.84 -3.13
C GLN A 214 8.25 -17.60 -3.47
N SER A 215 7.45 -17.17 -2.48
CA SER A 215 6.04 -16.85 -2.71
C SER A 215 5.85 -15.71 -3.72
N ILE A 216 6.68 -14.66 -3.64
CA ILE A 216 6.66 -13.56 -4.60
C ILE A 216 7.08 -14.06 -6.01
N GLN A 217 8.12 -14.89 -6.10
CA GLN A 217 8.54 -15.47 -7.39
C GLN A 217 7.48 -16.37 -8.03
N ASP A 218 6.80 -17.20 -7.23
CA ASP A 218 5.71 -18.04 -7.72
C ASP A 218 4.54 -17.20 -8.23
N LEU A 219 4.23 -16.10 -7.54
CA LEU A 219 3.17 -15.17 -7.95
C LEU A 219 3.51 -14.49 -9.28
N TYR A 220 4.76 -14.10 -9.52
CA TYR A 220 5.19 -13.65 -10.85
C TYR A 220 4.96 -14.72 -11.92
N GLY A 221 5.29 -15.99 -11.62
CA GLY A 221 5.02 -17.11 -12.51
C GLY A 221 3.53 -17.30 -12.82
N ILE A 222 2.65 -17.11 -11.84
CA ILE A 222 1.18 -17.24 -12.01
C ILE A 222 0.61 -16.19 -12.97
N PHE A 223 1.19 -15.00 -12.98
CA PHE A 223 0.78 -13.92 -13.89
C PHE A 223 1.54 -13.93 -15.23
N ASP A 224 2.34 -14.97 -15.49
CA ASP A 224 3.19 -15.13 -16.68
C ASP A 224 4.08 -13.90 -16.94
N VAL A 225 4.64 -13.30 -15.88
CA VAL A 225 5.52 -12.14 -16.00
C VAL A 225 7.00 -12.55 -15.89
N ALA A 226 7.81 -12.13 -16.87
CA ALA A 226 9.23 -12.46 -16.98
C ALA A 226 10.13 -11.49 -16.20
#